data_AF-A0A8J4Q6A4-F1
#
_entry.id   AF-A0A8J4Q6A4-F1
#
_cell.length_a   1.000
_cell.length_b   1.000
_cell.length_c   1.000
_cell.angle_alpha   90.00
_cell.angle_beta   90.00
_cell.angle_gamma   90.00
#
_symmetry.space_group_name_H-M   'P 1'
#
loop_
_entity.id
_entity.type
_entity.pdbx_description
1 polymer ?
#
loop_
_entity_poly.entity_id
_entity_poly.type
_entity_poly.pdbx_seq_one_letter_code
_entity_poly.pdbx_strand_id
1 'polypeptide(L)' 'FIPFSGGPRKCVGDQFALMEAIVALAVFLQHMNFELVPNQNISMTTGATIHTTNGLYMTLSQRQPQAAFVSSSRL' A
#
# COMPACT_ATOMS: atom_id res chain seq x y z
N PHE A 1 -0.42 -0.55 19.87
CA PHE A 1 -0.10 -0.27 18.45
C PHE A 1 0.52 1.12 18.37
N ILE A 2 1.80 1.24 17.95
CA ILE A 2 2.58 2.49 18.00
C ILE A 2 3.45 2.63 16.73
N PRO A 3 2.85 2.87 15.55
CA PRO A 3 3.59 2.90 14.27
C PRO A 3 4.50 4.14 14.12
N PHE A 4 4.22 5.22 14.85
CA PHE A 4 4.92 6.51 14.75
C PHE A 4 5.50 6.99 16.09
N SER A 5 5.80 6.06 17.00
CA SER A 5 6.20 6.37 18.39
C SER A 5 5.14 7.16 19.17
N GLY A 6 5.51 7.73 20.32
CA GLY A 6 4.65 8.53 21.20
C GLY A 6 5.44 9.54 22.04
N GLY A 7 4.72 10.41 22.75
CA GLY A 7 5.32 11.44 23.62
C GLY A 7 6.00 12.60 22.86
N PRO A 8 6.92 13.34 23.50
CA PRO A 8 7.56 14.54 22.93
C PRO A 8 8.41 14.28 21.67
N ARG A 9 8.72 13.01 21.38
CA ARG A 9 9.50 12.58 20.21
C ARG A 9 8.67 11.72 19.26
N LYS A 10 7.33 11.81 19.33
CA LYS A 10 6.43 11.26 18.32
C LYS A 10 6.84 11.78 16.93
N CYS A 11 6.70 10.95 15.90
CA CYS A 11 6.96 11.37 14.52
C CYS A 11 6.14 12.62 14.19
N VAL A 12 6.83 13.67 13.73
CA VAL A 12 6.19 14.92 13.27
C VAL A 12 5.43 14.72 11.95
N GLY A 13 5.77 13.68 11.19
CA GLY A 13 5.15 13.34 9.91
C GLY A 13 4.11 12.23 10.00
N ASP A 14 3.52 11.95 11.17
CA ASP A 14 2.58 10.82 11.34
C ASP A 14 1.35 10.93 10.43
N GLN A 15 0.73 12.10 10.36
CA GLN A 15 -0.43 12.35 9.50
C GLN A 15 -0.04 12.35 8.02
N PHE A 16 1.15 12.88 7.71
CA PHE A 16 1.67 12.89 6.35
C PHE A 16 1.88 11.47 5.82
N ALA A 17 2.60 10.63 6.57
CA ALA A 17 2.89 9.26 6.18
C ALA A 17 1.60 8.42 6.03
N LEU A 18 0.60 8.64 6.88
CA LEU A 18 -0.70 7.99 6.74
C LEU A 18 -1.42 8.43 5.45
N MET A 19 -1.51 9.73 5.20
CA MET A 19 -2.17 10.26 4.00
C MET A 19 -1.47 9.77 2.72
N GLU A 20 -0.14 9.83 2.69
CA GLU A 20 0.66 9.34 1.56
C GLU A 20 0.42 7.86 1.30
N ALA A 21 0.52 7.01 2.32
CA ALA A 21 0.31 5.57 2.17
C ALA A 21 -1.11 5.23 1.71
N ILE A 22 -2.14 5.89 2.26
CA ILE A 22 -3.53 5.67 1.88
C ILE A 22 -3.79 6.10 0.44
N VAL A 23 -3.32 7.29 0.04
CA VAL A 23 -3.52 7.81 -1.32
C VAL A 23 -2.77 6.94 -2.34
N ALA A 24 -1.52 6.59 -2.07
CA ALA A 24 -0.74 5.71 -2.95
C ALA A 24 -1.44 4.36 -3.13
N LEU A 25 -1.88 3.73 -2.04
CA LEU A 25 -2.59 2.45 -2.09
C LEU A 25 -3.92 2.56 -2.84
N ALA A 26 -4.70 3.61 -2.61
CA ALA A 26 -5.97 3.83 -3.31
C ALA A 26 -5.76 3.97 -4.82
N VAL A 27 -4.77 4.76 -5.25
CA VAL A 27 -4.44 4.95 -6.67
C VAL A 27 -3.98 3.64 -7.31
N PHE A 28 -3.14 2.87 -6.61
CA PHE A 28 -2.67 1.56 -7.09
C PHE A 28 -3.83 0.57 -7.27
N LEU A 29 -4.70 0.44 -6.27
CA LEU A 29 -5.81 -0.51 -6.31
C LEU A 29 -6.94 -0.11 -7.28
N GLN A 30 -7.07 1.18 -7.60
CA GLN A 30 -8.03 1.64 -8.61
C GLN A 30 -7.59 1.26 -10.03
N HIS A 31 -6.30 1.32 -10.32
CA HIS A 31 -5.80 1.23 -11.70
C HIS A 31 -5.03 -0.06 -12.01
N MET A 32 -4.64 -0.85 -11.02
CA MET A 32 -3.75 -2.00 -11.22
C MET A 32 -4.23 -3.23 -10.45
N ASN A 33 -4.06 -4.41 -11.06
CA ASN A 33 -4.06 -5.69 -10.36
C ASN A 33 -2.61 -6.14 -10.16
N PHE A 34 -2.35 -6.73 -9.00
CA PHE A 34 -1.02 -7.17 -8.59
C PHE A 34 -1.00 -8.69 -8.45
N GLU A 35 -0.12 -9.36 -9.19
CA GLU A 35 0.11 -10.80 -9.06
C GLU A 35 1.56 -11.07 -8.68
N LEU A 36 1.79 -11.93 -7.69
CA LEU A 36 3.14 -12.28 -7.27
C LEU A 36 3.83 -13.13 -8.34
N VAL A 37 5.07 -12.79 -8.72
CA VAL A 37 5.82 -13.66 -9.63
C VAL A 37 6.08 -15.02 -8.93
N PRO A 38 5.76 -16.16 -9.58
CA PRO A 38 5.89 -17.47 -8.94
C PRO A 38 7.30 -17.80 -8.47
N ASN A 39 7.41 -18.66 -7.45
CA ASN A 39 8.67 -19.26 -6.97
C ASN A 39 9.74 -18.28 -6.47
N GLN A 40 9.34 -17.08 -6.03
CA GLN A 40 10.26 -16.17 -5.35
C GLN A 40 10.46 -16.54 -3.88
N ASN A 41 11.70 -16.43 -3.40
CA ASN A 41 12.01 -16.54 -1.97
C ASN A 41 11.96 -15.16 -1.31
N ILE A 42 10.88 -14.91 -0.57
CA ILE A 42 10.62 -13.65 0.14
C ILE A 42 11.03 -13.82 1.60
N SER A 43 12.05 -13.08 2.02
CA SER A 43 12.50 -13.01 3.41
C SER A 43 12.81 -11.56 3.79
N MET A 44 12.94 -11.32 5.09
CA MET A 44 13.18 -9.97 5.64
C MET A 44 14.61 -9.82 6.14
N THR A 45 15.17 -8.63 5.93
CA THR A 45 16.39 -8.14 6.57
C THR A 45 16.06 -6.94 7.44
N THR A 46 16.74 -6.84 8.59
CA THR A 46 16.51 -5.80 9.58
C THR A 46 17.61 -4.72 9.51
N GLY A 47 17.24 -3.49 9.85
CA GLY A 47 18.10 -2.31 9.91
C GLY A 47 17.36 -1.16 10.58
N ALA A 48 17.54 0.07 10.10
CA ALA A 48 16.69 1.20 10.51
C ALA A 48 15.21 0.98 10.12
N THR A 49 14.98 0.31 9.00
CA THR A 49 13.68 -0.15 8.49
C THR A 49 13.76 -1.63 8.12
N ILE A 50 12.60 -2.28 7.98
CA ILE A 50 12.52 -3.67 7.50
C ILE A 50 12.54 -3.65 5.97
N HIS A 51 13.42 -4.45 5.36
CA HIS A 51 13.51 -4.60 3.91
C HIS A 51 13.34 -6.06 3.49
N THR A 52 12.92 -6.28 2.25
CA THR A 52 12.99 -7.61 1.63
C THR A 52 14.44 -7.93 1.23
N THR A 53 14.92 -9.13 1.52
CA THR A 53 16.29 -9.57 1.19
C THR A 53 16.57 -9.54 -0.30
N ASN A 54 15.63 -10.01 -1.12
CA ASN A 54 15.81 -10.21 -2.57
C ASN A 54 14.84 -9.38 -3.42
N GLY A 55 14.15 -8.41 -2.81
CA GLY A 55 13.04 -7.69 -3.43
C GLY A 55 11.69 -8.40 -3.29
N LEU A 56 10.64 -7.75 -3.83
CA LEU A 56 9.28 -8.28 -3.96
C LEU A 56 8.81 -8.00 -5.38
N TYR A 57 9.02 -8.94 -6.30
CA TYR A 57 8.64 -8.75 -7.71
C TYR A 57 7.18 -9.13 -7.93
N MET A 58 6.46 -8.29 -8.66
CA MET A 58 5.04 -8.50 -8.99
C MET A 58 4.79 -8.19 -10.46
N THR A 59 3.89 -8.95 -11.07
CA THR A 59 3.33 -8.64 -12.39
C THR A 59 2.16 -7.69 -12.21
N LEU A 60 2.15 -6.61 -12.99
CA LEU A 60 1.10 -5.60 -12.97
C LEU A 60 0.25 -5.74 -14.23
N SER A 61 -1.08 -5.71 -14.07
CA SER A 61 -2.01 -5.53 -15.19
C SER A 61 -2.92 -4.33 -14.92
N GLN A 62 -3.31 -3.61 -15.98
CA GLN A 62 -4.27 -2.53 -15.83
C GLN A 62 -5.62 -3.09 -15.38
N ARG A 63 -6.17 -2.50 -14.32
CA ARG A 63 -7.51 -2.81 -13.84
C ARG A 63 -8.52 -2.06 -14.70
N GLN A 64 -9.42 -2.80 -15.34
CA GLN A 64 -10.54 -2.18 -16.03
C GLN A 64 -11.42 -1.46 -14.99
N PRO A 65 -11.79 -0.20 -15.22
CA PRO A 65 -12.73 0.47 -14.33
C PRO A 65 -14.03 -0.30 -14.35
N GLN A 66 -14.35 -0.96 -13.23
CA GLN A 66 -15.65 -1.55 -13.05
C GLN A 66 -16.65 -0.40 -13.12
N ALA A 67 -17.51 -0.40 -14.15
CA ALA A 67 -18.53 0.62 -14.35
C ALA A 67 -19.20 0.88 -13.00
N ALA A 68 -18.99 2.09 -12.47
CA ALA A 68 -19.38 2.43 -11.11
C ALA A 68 -20.84 2.02 -10.91
N PHE A 69 -21.11 1.31 -9.81
CA PHE A 69 -22.47 1.03 -9.38
C PHE A 69 -23.13 2.39 -9.12
N VAL A 70 -23.84 2.91 -10.12
CA VAL A 70 -24.71 4.06 -9.95
C VAL A 70 -25.87 3.54 -9.12
N SER A 71 -25.75 3.68 -7.79
CA SER A 71 -26.91 3.50 -6.92
C SER A 71 -27.92 4.56 -7.32
N SER A 72 -28.91 4.14 -8.08
CA SER A 72 -30.12 4.90 -8.38
C SER A 72 -30.88 5.11 -7.06
N SER A 73 -30.45 6.09 -6.27
CA SER A 73 -31.30 6.68 -5.25
C SER A 73 -32.17 7.74 -5.92
N ARG A 74 -33.23 7.27 -6.60
CA ARG A 74 -34.41 8.11 -6.85
C ARG A 74 -35.17 8.24 -5.54
N LEU A 75 -35.49 9.49 -5.21
CA LEU A 75 -36.40 9.99 -4.16
C LEU A 75 -35.82 10.05 -2.74
#